data_AF-A0A0F9RPR1-F1
#
_entry.id   AF-A0A0F9RPR1-F1
#
_cell.length_a   1.000
_cell.length_b   1.000
_cell.length_c   1.000
_cell.angle_alpha   90.00
_cell.angle_beta   90.00
_cell.angle_gamma   90.00
#
_symmetry.space_group_name_H-M   'P 1'
#
loop_
_entity.id
_entity.type
_entity.pdbx_description
1 polymer ?
#
loop_
_entity_poly.entity_id
_entity_poly.type
_entity_poly.pdbx_seq_one_letter_code
_entity_poly.pdbx_strand_id
1 'polypeptide(L)'
;MKILGECLGIELVKRSDDDEHICIQLLIEDDGNWFNLGNSFSSFWIEDLVDVIKGTSVHLRSMPDDPSGFGKIFGKEKEKKQ
;
A
#
# COMPACT_ATOMS: atom_id res chain seq x y z
N MET A 1 0.18 1.85 -11.16
CA MET A 1 -1.09 1.72 -10.40
C MET A 1 -1.28 3.02 -9.64
N LYS A 2 -2.37 3.76 -9.89
CA LYS A 2 -2.64 5.03 -9.21
C LYS A 2 -3.86 4.80 -8.32
N ILE A 3 -3.68 4.91 -7.00
CA ILE A 3 -4.79 4.85 -6.04
C ILE A 3 -5.36 6.26 -5.99
N LEU A 4 -6.65 6.42 -6.31
CA LEU A 4 -7.30 7.73 -6.42
C LEU A 4 -8.00 8.17 -5.12
N GLY A 5 -7.93 7.39 -4.05
CA GLY A 5 -8.56 7.69 -2.75
C GLY A 5 -7.89 6.95 -1.59
N GLU A 6 -8.54 6.91 -0.43
CA GLU A 6 -8.03 6.17 0.73
C GLU A 6 -8.37 4.68 0.64
N CYS A 7 -7.38 3.82 0.91
CA CYS A 7 -7.63 2.38 1.03
C CYS A 7 -8.19 2.09 2.43
N LEU A 8 -9.49 1.80 2.51
CA LEU A 8 -10.18 1.56 3.78
C LEU A 8 -10.18 0.09 4.19
N GLY A 9 -10.05 -0.83 3.24
CA GLY A 9 -10.20 -2.23 3.52
C GLY A 9 -9.79 -3.16 2.40
N ILE A 10 -9.94 -4.45 2.70
CA ILE A 10 -9.57 -5.54 1.82
C ILE A 10 -10.72 -6.53 1.78
N GLU A 11 -11.12 -6.93 0.58
CA GLU A 11 -12.02 -8.04 0.34
C GLU A 11 -11.24 -9.26 -0.19
N LEU A 12 -11.49 -10.43 0.39
CA LEU A 12 -10.87 -11.68 -0.02
C LEU A 12 -11.84 -12.46 -0.89
N VAL A 13 -11.45 -12.70 -2.14
CA VAL A 13 -12.31 -13.33 -3.15
C VAL A 13 -11.65 -14.62 -3.64
N LYS A 14 -12.43 -15.68 -3.74
CA LYS A 14 -11.95 -16.95 -4.32
C LYS A 14 -11.63 -16.73 -5.80
N ARG A 15 -10.48 -17.20 -6.26
CA ARG A 15 -10.06 -17.06 -7.66
C ARG A 15 -10.67 -18.11 -8.58
N SER A 16 -10.61 -19.37 -8.16
CA SER A 16 -11.17 -20.53 -8.86
C SER A 16 -11.42 -21.65 -7.85
N ASP A 17 -12.23 -22.64 -8.22
CA ASP A 17 -12.52 -23.79 -7.35
C ASP A 17 -11.31 -24.67 -7.04
N ASP A 18 -10.34 -24.71 -7.96
CA ASP A 18 -9.12 -25.51 -7.88
C ASP A 18 -7.85 -24.69 -7.60
N ASP A 19 -7.99 -23.43 -7.18
CA ASP A 19 -6.85 -22.56 -6.85
C ASP A 19 -6.78 -22.36 -5.33
N GLU A 20 -5.64 -22.69 -4.72
CA GLU A 20 -5.38 -22.46 -3.29
C GLU A 20 -5.13 -20.98 -2.97
N HIS A 21 -4.91 -20.16 -4.00
CA HIS A 21 -4.68 -18.73 -3.85
C HIS A 21 -5.98 -17.92 -3.83
N ILE A 22 -5.98 -16.87 -3.02
CA ILE A 22 -7.09 -15.93 -2.89
C ILE A 22 -6.77 -14.65 -3.67
N CYS A 23 -7.76 -14.10 -4.34
CA CYS A 23 -7.68 -12.76 -4.92
C CYS A 23 -7.97 -11.72 -3.85
N ILE A 24 -7.20 -10.64 -3.88
CA ILE A 24 -7.29 -9.52 -2.97
C ILE A 24 -7.83 -8.33 -3.77
N GLN A 25 -8.97 -7.79 -3.33
CA GLN A 25 -9.54 -6.55 -3.83
C GLN A 25 -9.39 -5.45 -2.78
N LEU A 26 -9.02 -4.26 -3.24
CA LEU A 26 -8.88 -3.10 -2.37
C LEU A 26 -10.19 -2.32 -2.36
N LEU A 27 -10.73 -2.08 -1.16
CA LEU A 27 -11.85 -1.19 -0.96
C LEU A 27 -11.32 0.24 -0.83
N ILE A 28 -11.71 1.09 -1.76
CA ILE A 28 -11.30 2.50 -1.82
C ILE A 28 -12.49 3.38 -1.49
N GLU A 29 -12.23 4.47 -0.79
CA GLU A 29 -13.16 5.58 -0.63
C GLU A 29 -12.69 6.80 -1.43
N ASP A 30 -13.65 7.41 -2.13
CA ASP A 30 -13.47 8.65 -2.90
C ASP A 30 -14.74 9.50 -2.78
N ASP A 31 -14.62 10.73 -2.28
CA ASP A 31 -15.70 11.70 -2.10
C ASP A 31 -16.97 11.13 -1.42
N GLY A 32 -16.80 10.33 -0.36
CA GLY A 32 -17.87 9.70 0.40
C GLY A 32 -18.46 8.44 -0.23
N ASN A 33 -17.93 7.98 -1.37
CA ASN A 33 -18.38 6.76 -2.05
C ASN A 33 -17.36 5.64 -1.91
N TRP A 34 -17.85 4.43 -1.64
CA TRP A 34 -17.02 3.25 -1.43
C TRP A 34 -17.15 2.30 -2.62
N PHE A 35 -16.02 1.86 -3.16
CA PHE A 35 -15.99 0.91 -4.25
C PHE A 35 -14.72 0.06 -4.24
N ASN A 36 -14.84 -1.15 -4.76
CA ASN A 36 -13.68 -1.98 -5.01
C ASN A 36 -12.91 -1.45 -6.21
N LEU A 37 -11.59 -1.32 -6.04
CA LEU A 37 -10.70 -1.02 -7.15
C LEU A 37 -10.80 -2.15 -8.18
N GLY A 38 -11.07 -1.83 -9.44
CA GLY A 38 -11.35 -2.82 -10.50
C GLY A 38 -10.22 -3.81 -10.82
N ASN A 39 -9.07 -3.72 -10.16
CA ASN A 39 -7.96 -4.65 -10.28
C ASN A 39 -7.77 -5.42 -8.98
N SER A 40 -7.87 -6.74 -9.05
CA SER A 40 -7.48 -7.65 -7.98
C SER A 40 -6.08 -8.23 -8.23
N PHE A 41 -5.37 -8.62 -7.17
CA PHE A 41 -4.12 -9.38 -7.28
C PHE A 41 -4.18 -10.68 -6.47
N SER A 42 -3.43 -11.69 -6.89
CA SER A 42 -3.39 -13.00 -6.22
C SER A 42 -2.49 -12.95 -4.99
N SER A 43 -2.89 -13.66 -3.93
CA SER A 43 -2.08 -13.87 -2.73
C SER A 43 -0.73 -14.52 -3.00
N PHE A 44 -0.58 -15.22 -4.14
CA PHE A 44 0.69 -15.76 -4.61
C PHE A 44 1.81 -14.70 -4.64
N TRP A 45 1.48 -13.44 -4.94
CA TRP A 45 2.46 -12.35 -5.08
C TRP A 45 2.77 -11.61 -3.78
N ILE A 46 2.20 -12.03 -2.64
CA ILE A 46 2.37 -11.29 -1.38
C ILE A 46 3.81 -11.27 -0.92
N GLU A 47 4.53 -12.40 -0.98
CA GLU A 47 5.92 -12.46 -0.53
C GLU A 47 6.81 -11.52 -1.35
N ASP A 48 6.67 -11.54 -2.68
CA ASP A 48 7.37 -10.62 -3.58
C ASP A 48 7.05 -9.16 -3.26
N LEU A 49 5.78 -8.85 -3.01
CA LEU A 49 5.34 -7.49 -2.64
C LEU A 49 5.96 -7.05 -1.31
N VAL A 50 6.01 -7.93 -0.32
CA VAL A 50 6.62 -7.66 0.99
C VAL A 50 8.10 -7.35 0.83
N ASP A 51 8.82 -8.10 -0.01
CA ASP A 51 10.24 -7.87 -0.27
C ASP A 51 10.50 -6.55 -1.00
N VAL A 52 9.66 -6.20 -1.97
CA VAL A 52 9.71 -4.88 -2.62
C VAL A 52 9.48 -3.76 -1.60
N ILE A 53 8.45 -3.87 -0.75
CA ILE A 53 8.15 -2.85 0.28
C ILE A 53 9.30 -2.69 1.27
N LYS A 54 9.91 -3.80 1.71
CA LYS A 54 11.09 -3.77 2.59
C LYS A 54 12.26 -3.07 1.91
N GLY A 55 12.58 -3.44 0.66
CA GLY A 55 13.64 -2.83 -0.13
C GLY A 55 13.42 -1.33 -0.35
N THR A 56 12.21 -0.93 -0.73
CA THR A 56 11.82 0.47 -0.89
C THR A 56 11.92 1.24 0.43
N SER A 57 11.48 0.65 1.55
CA SER A 57 11.58 1.30 2.87
C SER A 57 13.02 1.56 3.30
N VAL A 58 13.93 0.61 3.05
CA VAL A 58 15.37 0.79 3.29
C VAL A 58 15.93 1.89 2.41
N HIS A 59 15.57 1.88 1.12
CA HIS A 59 16.02 2.89 0.16
C HIS A 59 15.57 4.30 0.55
N LEU A 60 14.27 4.48 0.87
CA LEU A 60 13.70 5.77 1.29
C LEU A 60 14.37 6.31 2.55
N ARG A 61 14.75 5.45 3.51
CA ARG A 61 15.48 5.88 4.73
C ARG A 61 16.93 6.27 4.47
N SER A 62 17.53 5.75 3.40
CA SER A 62 18.90 6.06 3.00
C SER A 62 19.00 7.31 2.12
N MET A 63 17.87 7.80 1.59
CA MET A 63 17.84 9.00 0.78
C MET A 63 18.11 10.25 1.65
N PRO A 64 18.96 11.18 1.18
CA PRO A 64 19.11 12.47 1.85
C PRO A 64 17.80 13.24 1.81
N ASP A 65 17.54 14.03 2.86
CA ASP A 65 16.35 14.89 2.93
C ASP A 65 16.28 15.80 1.69
N ASP A 66 15.29 15.56 0.83
CA ASP A 66 15.04 16.42 -0.32
C ASP A 66 14.37 17.72 0.15
N PRO A 67 15.00 18.90 -0.02
CA PRO A 67 14.41 20.19 0.33
C PRO A 67 13.16 20.53 -0.48
N SER A 68 12.87 19.82 -1.59
CA SER A 68 11.67 19.99 -2.42
C SER A 68 10.39 19.40 -1.81
N GLY A 69 10.51 18.56 -0.77
CA GLY A 69 9.38 17.98 -0.04
C GLY A 69 8.83 16.67 -0.59
N PHE A 70 9.29 16.19 -1.76
CA PHE A 70 8.99 14.86 -2.29
C PHE A 70 9.83 13.78 -1.58
N GLY A 71 9.62 13.59 -0.28
CA GLY A 71 10.41 12.63 0.51
C GLY A 71 10.16 12.63 2.01
N LYS A 72 9.35 13.57 2.53
CA LYS A 72 8.89 13.52 3.93
C LYS A 72 7.85 12.42 4.12
N ILE A 73 8.29 11.17 4.15
CA ILE A 73 7.41 10.05 4.47
C ILE A 73 8.05 9.30 5.65
N PHE A 74 7.34 9.38 6.79
CA PHE A 74 7.62 8.84 8.13
C PHE A 74 8.54 9.64 9.08
N GLY A 75 7.88 10.45 9.92
CA GLY A 75 8.10 10.41 11.37
C GLY A 75 9.47 10.83 11.91
N LYS A 76 9.76 12.13 11.88
CA LYS A 76 10.35 12.78 13.06
C LYS A 76 9.32 13.73 13.62
N GLU A 77 8.42 13.21 14.46
CA GLU A 77 7.80 14.06 15.47
C GLU A 77 8.93 14.70 16.25
N LYS A 78 9.08 16.01 16.09
CA LYS A 78 10.05 16.78 16.83
C LYS A 78 9.68 16.63 18.31
N GLU A 79 10.50 15.92 19.07
CA GLU A 79 10.51 16.04 20.52
C GLU A 79 10.74 17.52 20.86
N LYS A 80 9.64 18.24 21.14
CA LYS A 80 9.69 19.49 21.88
C LYS A 80 9.72 19.13 23.36
N LYS A 81 10.90 19.15 23.96
CA LYS A 81 11.08 19.42 25.39
C LYS A 81 12.21 20.44 25.50
N GLN A 82 11.83 21.71 25.58
CA GLN A 82 11.68 22.52 26.81
C GLN A 82 13.03 22.94 27.37
#